data_AF-A0A418X2C1-F1
#
_entry.id   AF-A0A418X2C1-F1
#
_cell.length_a   1.000
_cell.length_b   1.000
_cell.length_c   1.000
_cell.angle_alpha   90.00
_cell.angle_beta   90.00
_cell.angle_gamma   90.00
#
_symmetry.space_group_name_H-M   'P 1'
#
loop_
_entity.id
_entity.type
_entity.pdbx_description
1 polymer ?
#
loop_
_entity_poly.entity_id
_entity_poly.type
_entity_poly.pdbx_seq_one_letter_code
_entity_poly.pdbx_strand_id
1 'polypeptide(L)'
;MSKLLISLTGALFAVSMNMTALAQTDAAKADSKAMKEQAEGDYKAAKAKNKGDYEAAKAECDKLSGAQKNTCQKDAKTKNDKADADAKAAHTKAEADAKAMKK
;
A
#
# COMPACT_ATOMS: atom_id res chain seq x y z
N MET A 1 19.59 9.89 37.56
CA MET A 1 19.58 11.32 37.94
C MET A 1 19.76 12.11 36.65
N SER A 2 18.81 12.03 35.73
CA SER A 2 17.55 12.77 35.70
C SER A 2 17.77 14.27 35.55
N LYS A 3 17.18 14.80 34.47
CA LYS A 3 17.09 16.19 34.01
C LYS A 3 18.15 16.53 32.96
N LEU A 4 17.86 16.23 31.69
CA LEU A 4 18.13 17.10 30.52
C LEU A 4 18.03 16.43 29.13
N LEU A 5 17.31 15.31 28.95
CA LEU A 5 17.05 14.77 27.60
C LEU A 5 15.62 14.24 27.46
N ILE A 6 14.64 15.06 27.85
CA ILE A 6 13.23 14.88 27.52
C ILE A 6 12.82 16.09 26.69
N SER A 7 13.17 16.08 25.40
CA SER A 7 12.58 16.99 24.40
C SER A 7 12.32 16.31 23.06
N LEU A 8 12.24 14.98 23.04
CA LEU A 8 11.93 14.20 21.82
C LEU A 8 10.59 13.45 21.93
N THR A 9 9.65 14.01 22.68
CA THR A 9 8.26 13.55 22.75
C THR A 9 7.37 14.78 22.82
N GLY A 10 7.01 15.32 21.65
CA GLY A 10 6.18 16.53 21.58
C GLY A 10 5.76 16.99 20.18
N ALA A 11 5.92 16.17 19.15
CA ALA A 11 5.32 16.42 17.83
C ALA A 11 4.13 15.46 17.53
N LEU A 12 3.61 14.81 18.56
CA LEU A 12 2.41 14.00 18.51
C LEU A 12 1.50 14.52 19.64
N PHE A 13 0.35 15.10 19.27
CA PHE A 13 -0.68 15.69 20.15
C PHE A 13 -0.43 17.11 20.70
N ALA A 14 -0.52 18.11 19.83
CA ALA A 14 -1.11 19.40 20.23
C ALA A 14 -1.81 20.04 19.03
N VAL A 15 -3.11 19.77 18.93
CA VAL A 15 -4.08 20.80 18.55
C VAL A 15 -3.84 21.98 19.50
N SER A 16 -3.34 23.09 18.99
CA SER A 16 -3.63 24.40 19.56
C SER A 16 -3.77 25.39 18.42
N MET A 17 -5.01 25.83 18.23
CA MET A 17 -5.41 26.92 17.36
C MET A 17 -4.50 28.16 17.55
N ASN A 18 -4.33 28.90 16.45
CA ASN A 18 -3.54 30.13 16.26
C ASN A 18 -2.03 29.93 15.99
N MET A 19 -1.73 29.48 14.77
CA MET A 19 -0.49 29.88 14.10
C MET A 19 -0.85 30.51 12.75
N THR A 20 -0.44 31.76 12.64
CA THR A 20 -0.63 32.68 11.53
C THR A 20 -0.12 32.11 10.22
N ALA A 21 -0.77 32.52 9.14
CA ALA A 21 -0.61 32.10 7.76
C ALA A 21 0.85 31.95 7.28
N LEU A 22 1.04 30.98 6.37
CA LEU A 22 2.17 30.80 5.44
C LEU A 22 3.45 30.13 5.98
N ALA A 23 3.36 28.89 6.48
CA ALA A 23 4.49 27.93 6.45
C ALA A 23 4.11 26.44 6.50
N GLN A 24 2.82 26.08 6.46
CA GLN A 24 2.35 24.69 6.61
C GLN A 24 2.20 23.91 5.29
N THR A 25 2.52 24.50 4.12
CA THR A 25 2.30 23.79 2.85
C THR A 25 3.39 22.80 2.48
N ASP A 26 4.58 22.89 3.08
CA ASP A 26 5.71 22.02 2.71
C ASP A 26 5.67 20.68 3.46
N ALA A 27 5.27 20.67 4.73
CA ALA A 27 5.04 19.43 5.48
C ALA A 27 3.87 18.62 4.88
N ALA A 28 2.69 19.22 4.69
CA ALA A 28 1.53 18.52 4.12
C ALA A 28 1.77 18.02 2.67
N LYS A 29 2.56 18.75 1.86
CA LYS A 29 2.97 18.28 0.53
C LYS A 29 4.01 17.17 0.60
N ALA A 30 4.96 17.23 1.54
CA ALA A 30 5.94 16.17 1.78
C ALA A 30 5.26 14.88 2.26
N ASP A 31 4.32 14.99 3.20
CA ASP A 31 3.51 13.87 3.69
C ASP A 31 2.69 13.22 2.57
N SER A 32 2.00 14.01 1.74
CA SER A 32 1.22 13.47 0.62
C SER A 32 2.09 12.83 -0.48
N LYS A 33 3.31 13.33 -0.71
CA LYS A 33 4.26 12.70 -1.64
C LYS A 33 4.75 11.36 -1.09
N ALA A 34 5.15 11.32 0.19
CA ALA A 34 5.57 10.09 0.85
C ALA A 34 4.45 9.04 0.85
N MET A 35 3.21 9.43 1.13
CA MET A 35 2.04 8.54 1.10
C MET A 35 1.79 7.95 -0.29
N LYS A 36 1.95 8.73 -1.37
CA LYS A 36 1.82 8.20 -2.75
C LYS A 36 2.95 7.26 -3.12
N GLU A 37 4.20 7.60 -2.78
CA GLU A 37 5.35 6.74 -3.03
C GLU A 37 5.23 5.42 -2.26
N GLN A 38 4.73 5.48 -1.02
CA GLN A 38 4.42 4.30 -0.23
C GLN A 38 3.30 3.47 -0.88
N ALA A 39 2.18 4.08 -1.27
CA ALA A 39 1.09 3.38 -1.95
C ALA A 39 1.55 2.66 -3.22
N GLU A 40 2.35 3.32 -4.05
CA GLU A 40 2.97 2.74 -5.24
C GLU A 40 3.92 1.57 -4.90
N GLY A 41 4.70 1.72 -3.83
CA GLY A 41 5.56 0.66 -3.29
C GLY A 41 4.76 -0.56 -2.85
N ASP A 42 3.71 -0.34 -2.06
CA ASP A 42 2.80 -1.37 -1.56
C ASP A 42 2.08 -2.08 -2.72
N TYR A 43 1.64 -1.33 -3.73
CA TYR A 43 1.03 -1.89 -4.94
C TYR A 43 1.99 -2.78 -5.73
N LYS A 44 3.23 -2.33 -5.94
CA LYS A 44 4.26 -3.14 -6.62
C LYS A 44 4.60 -4.39 -5.83
N ALA A 45 4.74 -4.28 -4.51
CA ALA A 45 5.00 -5.41 -3.64
C ALA A 45 3.85 -6.43 -3.67
N ALA A 46 2.60 -5.97 -3.59
CA ALA A 46 1.41 -6.82 -3.71
C ALA A 46 1.38 -7.54 -5.06
N LYS A 47 1.63 -6.83 -6.17
CA LYS A 47 1.64 -7.42 -7.51
C LYS A 47 2.76 -8.46 -7.69
N ALA A 48 3.94 -8.18 -7.15
CA ALA A 48 5.06 -9.13 -7.16
C ALA A 48 4.73 -10.41 -6.38
N LYS A 49 4.11 -10.25 -5.20
CA LYS A 49 3.63 -11.37 -4.39
C LYS A 49 2.56 -12.18 -5.13
N ASN A 50 1.51 -11.54 -5.65
CA ASN A 50 0.44 -12.21 -6.40
C ASN A 50 0.99 -13.00 -7.59
N LYS A 51 1.96 -12.43 -8.32
CA LYS A 51 2.65 -13.12 -9.41
C LYS A 51 3.41 -14.36 -8.91
N GLY A 52 4.15 -14.23 -7.80
CA GLY A 52 4.86 -15.36 -7.20
C GLY A 52 3.91 -16.48 -6.75
N ASP A 53 2.82 -16.11 -6.07
CA ASP A 53 1.79 -17.06 -5.64
C ASP A 53 1.11 -17.76 -6.83
N TYR A 54 0.86 -17.03 -7.93
CA TYR A 54 0.34 -17.59 -9.17
C TYR A 54 1.33 -18.53 -9.86
N GLU A 55 2.62 -18.17 -9.93
CA GLU A 55 3.66 -19.01 -10.51
C GLU A 55 3.83 -20.31 -9.73
N ALA A 56 3.80 -20.24 -8.40
CA ALA A 56 3.81 -21.41 -7.52
C ALA A 56 2.57 -22.29 -7.74
N ALA A 57 1.37 -21.70 -7.74
CA ALA A 57 0.12 -22.42 -7.98
C ALA A 57 0.10 -23.08 -9.36
N LYS A 58 0.59 -22.37 -10.38
CA LYS A 58 0.71 -22.90 -11.75
C LYS A 58 1.66 -24.09 -11.80
N ALA A 59 2.81 -24.01 -11.14
CA ALA A 59 3.77 -25.12 -11.08
C ALA A 59 3.16 -26.37 -10.43
N GLU A 60 2.34 -26.21 -9.39
CA GLU A 60 1.58 -27.32 -8.80
C GLU A 60 0.53 -27.86 -9.78
N CYS A 61 -0.23 -26.99 -10.45
CA CYS A 61 -1.21 -27.39 -11.46
C CYS A 61 -0.57 -28.11 -12.66
N ASP A 62 0.67 -27.76 -13.02
CA ASP A 62 1.39 -28.35 -14.14
C ASP A 62 1.77 -29.81 -13.92
N LYS A 63 1.77 -30.28 -12.66
CA LYS A 63 1.94 -31.70 -12.29
C LYS A 63 0.68 -32.54 -12.54
N LEU A 64 -0.46 -31.90 -12.79
CA LEU A 64 -1.74 -32.57 -13.08
C LEU A 64 -1.90 -32.83 -14.59
N SER A 65 -2.92 -33.59 -14.95
CA SER A 65 -3.25 -33.90 -16.35
C SER A 65 -4.74 -33.76 -16.66
N GLY A 66 -5.07 -33.68 -17.95
CA GLY A 66 -6.45 -33.64 -18.45
C GLY A 66 -7.29 -32.48 -17.90
N ALA A 67 -8.56 -32.75 -17.61
CA ALA A 67 -9.49 -31.76 -17.11
C ALA A 67 -9.07 -31.16 -15.75
N GLN A 68 -8.39 -31.94 -14.90
CA GLN A 68 -7.93 -31.48 -13.59
C GLN A 68 -6.90 -30.36 -13.72
N LYS A 69 -5.94 -30.51 -14.66
CA LYS A 69 -4.97 -29.45 -14.97
C LYS A 69 -5.65 -28.17 -15.43
N ASN A 70 -6.58 -28.28 -16.38
CA ASN A 70 -7.26 -27.12 -16.96
C ASN A 70 -8.06 -26.35 -15.90
N THR A 71 -8.82 -27.05 -15.05
CA THR A 71 -9.56 -26.44 -13.94
C THR A 71 -8.61 -25.78 -12.94
N CYS A 72 -7.55 -26.48 -12.54
CA CYS A 72 -6.55 -25.93 -11.60
C CYS A 72 -5.92 -24.64 -12.12
N GLN A 73 -5.49 -24.61 -13.39
CA GLN A 73 -4.91 -23.41 -14.00
C GLN A 73 -5.92 -22.26 -14.10
N LYS A 74 -7.19 -22.56 -14.42
CA LYS A 74 -8.26 -21.56 -14.48
C LYS A 74 -8.55 -20.96 -13.11
N ASP A 75 -8.59 -21.78 -12.07
CA ASP A 75 -8.79 -21.34 -10.69
C ASP A 75 -7.61 -20.50 -10.20
N ALA A 76 -6.37 -20.93 -10.47
CA ALA A 76 -5.16 -20.18 -10.15
C ALA A 76 -5.17 -18.81 -10.81
N LYS A 77 -5.54 -18.74 -12.10
CA LYS A 77 -5.66 -17.48 -12.83
C LYS A 77 -6.74 -16.58 -12.22
N THR A 78 -7.92 -17.13 -11.94
CA THR A 78 -9.03 -16.37 -11.35
C THR A 78 -8.66 -15.78 -9.99
N LYS A 79 -7.94 -16.54 -9.16
CA LYS A 79 -7.43 -16.06 -7.87
C LYS A 79 -6.43 -14.92 -8.04
N ASN A 80 -5.50 -15.03 -9.00
CA ASN A 80 -4.55 -13.97 -9.30
C ASN A 80 -5.25 -12.70 -9.81
N ASP A 81 -6.14 -12.83 -10.80
CA ASP A 81 -6.89 -11.70 -11.36
C ASP A 81 -7.67 -10.95 -10.27
N LYS A 82 -8.27 -11.68 -9.31
CA LYS A 82 -8.93 -11.08 -8.15
C LYS A 82 -7.93 -10.36 -7.22
N ALA A 83 -6.81 -10.99 -6.91
CA ALA A 83 -5.80 -10.40 -6.03
C ALA A 83 -5.19 -9.12 -6.63
N ASP A 84 -4.98 -9.08 -7.95
CA ASP A 84 -4.51 -7.89 -8.67
C ASP A 84 -5.58 -6.78 -8.70
N ALA A 85 -6.85 -7.14 -8.84
CA ALA A 85 -7.96 -6.18 -8.74
C ALA A 85 -8.04 -5.58 -7.33
N ASP A 86 -7.92 -6.41 -6.29
CA ASP A 86 -7.92 -5.97 -4.89
C ASP A 86 -6.72 -5.05 -4.61
N ALA A 87 -5.52 -5.39 -5.11
CA ALA A 87 -4.32 -4.56 -5.00
C ALA A 87 -4.49 -3.21 -5.70
N LYS A 88 -5.09 -3.19 -6.90
CA LYS A 88 -5.37 -1.95 -7.64
C LYS A 88 -6.42 -1.08 -6.93
N ALA A 89 -7.44 -1.68 -6.35
CA ALA A 89 -8.45 -0.97 -5.57
C ALA A 89 -7.83 -0.31 -4.33
N ALA A 90 -6.98 -1.05 -3.60
CA ALA A 90 -6.23 -0.53 -2.47
C ALA A 90 -5.32 0.65 -2.86
N HIS A 91 -4.58 0.51 -3.97
CA HIS A 91 -3.75 1.57 -4.51
C HIS A 91 -4.55 2.84 -4.84
N THR A 92 -5.64 2.67 -5.59
CA THR A 92 -6.52 3.78 -6.00
C THR A 92 -7.09 4.52 -4.79
N LYS A 93 -7.49 3.75 -3.76
CA LYS A 93 -7.98 4.33 -2.50
C LYS A 93 -6.88 5.11 -1.78
N ALA A 94 -5.70 4.53 -1.62
CA ALA A 94 -4.57 5.20 -0.98
C ALA A 94 -4.16 6.47 -1.72
N GLU A 95 -4.20 6.47 -3.06
CA GLU A 95 -3.92 7.65 -3.87
C GLU A 95 -5.00 8.74 -3.72
N ALA A 96 -6.27 8.34 -3.61
CA ALA A 96 -7.40 9.25 -3.34
C ALA A 96 -7.30 9.88 -1.95
N ASP A 97 -6.99 9.07 -0.92
CA ASP A 97 -6.78 9.53 0.45
C ASP A 97 -5.60 10.53 0.51
N ALA A 98 -4.48 10.21 -0.16
CA ALA A 98 -3.32 11.11 -0.24
C ALA A 98 -3.64 12.43 -0.99
N LYS A 99 -4.55 12.42 -1.96
CA LYS A 99 -5.02 13.64 -2.66
C LYS A 99 -5.96 14.46 -1.78
N ALA A 100 -6.84 13.81 -1.00
CA ALA A 100 -7.76 14.50 -0.09
C ALA A 100 -7.00 15.30 0.98
N MET A 101 -5.84 14.81 1.43
CA MET A 101 -4.95 15.51 2.37
C MET A 101 -4.24 16.74 1.78
N LYS A 102 -4.29 16.96 0.46
CA LYS A 102 -3.74 18.17 -0.20
C LYS A 102 -4.74 19.33 -0.33
N LYS A 103 -6.02 19.10 -0.07
CA LYS A 103 -7.06 20.14 -0.06
C LYS A 103 -7.14 20.79 1.31
#